data_AF-A0A8A1LT36-F1
#
_entry.id   AF-A0A8A1LT36-F1
#
_cell.length_a   1.000
_cell.length_b   1.000
_cell.length_c   1.000
_cell.angle_alpha   90.00
_cell.angle_beta   90.00
_cell.angle_gamma   90.00
#
_symmetry.space_group_name_H-M   'P 1'
#
loop_
_entity.id
_entity.type
_entity.pdbx_description
1 polymer ?
#
loop_
_entity_poly.entity_id
_entity_poly.type
_entity_poly.pdbx_seq_one_letter_code
_entity_poly.pdbx_strand_id
1 'polypeptide(L)'
;MIPPQPFQDCNAEMAVATDVTHCPIQSLHRPNSMSIDDTVSDVDVDVDVDVDVDVDVDVDVDVIPSHPLGVKPSGNALTAVHSIRPAIGSLAVLSDELIMLLLECLDSTSLLRLGATCKALYAFTRAEELWKALFIE
;
A
#
# COMPACT_ATOMS: atom_id res chain seq x y z
N MET A 1 -29.84 -37.81 -43.37
CA MET A 1 -28.48 -37.22 -43.35
C MET A 1 -28.65 -35.72 -43.23
N ILE A 2 -28.52 -35.19 -42.02
CA ILE A 2 -28.67 -33.78 -41.68
C ILE A 2 -27.27 -33.31 -41.23
N PRO A 3 -26.70 -32.24 -41.83
CA PRO A 3 -25.39 -31.75 -41.45
C PRO A 3 -25.42 -31.01 -40.10
N PRO A 4 -24.31 -31.00 -39.34
CA PRO A 4 -24.24 -30.33 -38.04
C PRO A 4 -24.22 -28.81 -38.19
N GLN A 5 -24.95 -28.13 -37.29
CA GLN A 5 -24.97 -26.68 -37.18
C GLN A 5 -23.68 -26.17 -36.50
N PRO A 6 -23.13 -25.02 -36.91
CA PRO A 6 -21.97 -24.41 -36.26
C PRO A 6 -22.33 -23.80 -34.89
N PHE A 7 -21.35 -23.88 -33.99
CA PHE A 7 -21.32 -23.29 -32.65
C PHE A 7 -21.55 -21.77 -32.74
N GLN A 8 -22.51 -21.25 -31.97
CA GLN A 8 -22.70 -19.81 -31.78
C GLN A 8 -21.76 -19.33 -30.68
N ASP A 9 -20.69 -18.63 -31.05
CA ASP A 9 -19.93 -17.81 -30.12
C ASP A 9 -20.67 -16.48 -29.93
N CYS A 10 -20.95 -16.14 -28.67
CA CYS A 10 -21.47 -14.84 -28.28
C CYS A 10 -20.35 -13.80 -28.36
N ASN A 11 -20.40 -12.97 -29.40
CA ASN A 11 -19.50 -11.85 -29.59
C ASN A 11 -19.79 -10.78 -28.52
N ALA A 12 -19.03 -10.75 -27.43
CA ALA A 12 -18.97 -9.58 -26.56
C ALA A 12 -18.02 -8.56 -27.19
N GLU A 13 -18.62 -7.58 -27.86
CA GLU A 13 -17.98 -6.35 -28.31
C GLU A 13 -17.55 -5.54 -27.08
N MET A 14 -16.28 -5.66 -26.66
CA MET A 14 -15.67 -4.74 -25.71
C MET A 14 -14.82 -3.76 -26.51
N ALA A 15 -15.34 -2.54 -26.65
CA ALA A 15 -14.69 -1.45 -27.33
C ALA A 15 -13.28 -1.19 -26.76
N VAL A 16 -12.32 -1.18 -27.66
CA VAL A 16 -10.96 -0.66 -27.46
C VAL A 16 -11.05 0.86 -27.35
N ALA A 17 -10.69 1.41 -26.19
CA ALA A 17 -10.25 2.79 -26.07
C ALA A 17 -8.75 2.78 -25.77
N THR A 18 -7.97 2.92 -26.84
CA THR A 18 -6.56 3.34 -26.76
C THR A 18 -6.53 4.83 -26.45
N ASP A 19 -5.93 5.20 -25.30
CA ASP A 19 -5.18 6.45 -25.23
C ASP A 19 -3.86 6.19 -24.49
N VAL A 20 -2.79 6.23 -25.27
CA VAL A 20 -1.40 6.10 -24.87
C VAL A 20 -0.75 7.43 -25.16
N THR A 21 -0.63 8.30 -24.14
CA THR A 21 0.34 9.40 -24.04
C THR A 21 0.11 10.06 -22.67
N HIS A 22 1.03 10.23 -21.72
CA HIS A 22 2.48 10.33 -21.75
C HIS A 22 2.96 10.33 -20.27
N CYS A 23 3.72 9.34 -19.81
CA CYS A 23 4.44 9.43 -18.53
C CYS A 23 5.89 9.84 -18.84
N PRO A 24 6.38 11.00 -18.38
CA PRO A 24 7.78 11.34 -18.58
C PRO A 24 8.65 10.49 -17.64
N ILE A 25 9.55 9.72 -18.25
CA ILE A 25 10.65 9.04 -17.57
C ILE A 25 11.54 10.10 -16.92
N GLN A 26 11.52 10.18 -15.59
CA GLN A 26 12.59 10.84 -14.84
C GLN A 26 13.47 9.78 -14.18
N SER A 27 14.57 9.52 -14.91
CA SER A 27 15.90 9.12 -14.48
C SER A 27 16.06 8.63 -13.04
N LEU A 28 16.32 7.33 -12.94
CA LEU A 28 17.05 6.67 -11.86
C LEU A 28 18.36 7.45 -11.59
N HIS A 29 18.44 8.19 -10.49
CA HIS A 29 19.72 8.67 -9.95
C HIS A 29 20.02 7.93 -8.65
N ARG A 30 20.77 6.83 -8.77
CA ARG A 30 21.47 6.20 -7.67
C ARG A 30 22.80 6.94 -7.50
N PRO A 31 23.12 7.45 -6.30
CA PRO A 31 24.51 7.55 -5.89
C PRO A 31 24.75 6.58 -4.74
N ASN A 32 25.51 5.52 -5.05
CA ASN A 32 26.29 4.82 -4.03
C ASN A 32 27.75 5.05 -4.45
N SER A 33 28.43 5.97 -3.77
CA SER A 33 29.88 6.10 -3.83
C SER A 33 30.39 6.45 -2.44
N MET A 34 30.96 5.45 -1.80
CA MET A 34 31.74 5.56 -0.59
C MET A 34 33.17 5.90 -1.04
N SER A 35 33.68 7.06 -0.65
CA SER A 35 35.11 7.40 -0.74
C SER A 35 35.50 8.10 0.55
N ILE A 36 36.44 7.48 1.25
CA ILE A 36 37.12 8.00 2.44
C ILE A 36 38.54 8.31 1.96
N ASP A 37 38.93 9.58 1.95
CA ASP A 37 40.32 9.98 2.17
C ASP A 37 40.44 11.48 2.49
N ASP A 38 41.30 11.72 3.48
CA ASP A 38 41.67 12.94 4.19
C ASP A 38 42.32 14.03 3.32
N THR A 39 41.96 15.30 3.57
CA THR A 39 42.96 16.40 3.66
C THR A 39 42.41 17.54 4.52
N VAL A 40 43.05 17.77 5.66
CA VAL A 40 42.95 18.96 6.52
C VAL A 40 43.78 20.11 5.95
N SER A 41 43.26 21.35 6.04
CA SER A 41 43.92 22.67 6.17
C SER A 41 43.08 23.72 5.43
N ASP A 42 42.70 24.92 5.90
CA ASP A 42 42.77 25.68 7.16
C ASP A 42 41.96 27.00 6.90
N VAL A 43 41.66 27.76 7.96
CA VAL A 43 41.26 29.19 8.09
C VAL A 43 39.80 29.68 7.90
N ASP A 44 39.08 29.69 9.04
CA ASP A 44 38.40 30.80 9.75
C ASP A 44 37.65 31.92 8.99
N VAL A 45 36.30 31.91 9.11
CA VAL A 45 35.49 33.14 9.26
C VAL A 45 34.34 32.87 10.24
N ASP A 46 34.49 33.38 11.46
CA ASP A 46 33.41 33.51 12.46
C ASP A 46 32.25 34.36 11.91
N VAL A 47 31.08 33.75 11.76
CA VAL A 47 29.81 34.47 11.64
C VAL A 47 28.87 33.89 12.70
N ASP A 48 28.98 34.42 13.92
CA ASP A 48 27.95 34.29 14.96
C ASP A 48 26.70 35.03 14.50
N VAL A 49 25.82 34.31 13.80
CA VAL A 49 24.43 34.71 13.59
C VAL A 49 23.61 33.86 14.55
N ASP A 50 23.47 34.38 15.77
CA ASP A 50 22.54 33.87 16.78
C ASP A 50 21.12 34.23 16.32
N VAL A 51 20.58 33.37 15.45
CA VAL A 51 19.17 33.38 15.06
C VAL A 51 18.50 32.33 15.94
N ASP A 52 18.13 32.75 17.14
CA ASP A 52 17.19 32.04 18.00
C ASP A 52 15.80 32.16 17.35
N VAL A 53 15.60 31.39 16.27
CA VAL A 53 14.25 31.07 15.80
C VAL A 53 13.80 29.92 16.67
N ASP A 54 13.06 30.27 17.72
CA ASP A 54 12.17 29.36 18.42
C ASP A 54 11.10 28.93 17.40
N VAL A 55 11.47 27.96 16.54
CA VAL A 55 10.48 27.18 15.82
C VAL A 55 9.86 26.30 16.89
N ASP A 56 8.71 26.73 17.40
CA ASP A 56 7.76 25.85 18.06
C ASP A 56 7.36 24.78 17.03
N VAL A 57 8.21 23.76 16.89
CA VAL A 57 7.85 22.53 16.22
C VAL A 57 6.91 21.88 17.21
N ASP A 58 5.61 22.09 17.00
CA ASP A 58 4.54 21.28 17.56
C ASP A 58 4.80 19.83 17.11
N VAL A 59 5.74 19.17 17.79
CA VAL A 59 5.97 17.74 17.67
C VAL A 59 4.77 17.15 18.39
N ASP A 60 3.72 16.90 17.63
CA ASP A 60 2.61 16.03 18.00
C ASP A 60 3.25 14.65 18.32
N VAL A 61 3.77 14.51 19.55
CA VAL A 61 4.33 13.27 20.06
C VAL A 61 3.12 12.37 20.22
N ASP A 62 2.83 11.57 19.19
CA ASP A 62 1.81 10.53 19.23
C ASP A 62 2.13 9.63 20.44
N VAL A 63 1.38 9.83 21.53
CA VAL A 63 1.55 9.15 22.83
C VAL A 63 1.35 7.63 22.68
N ILE A 64 0.81 7.21 21.54
CA ILE A 64 0.57 5.83 21.18
C ILE A 64 1.56 5.43 20.09
N PRO A 65 2.36 4.36 20.29
CA PRO A 65 3.23 3.88 19.24
C PRO A 65 2.42 3.50 18.00
N SER A 66 2.75 4.12 16.88
CA SER A 66 2.11 3.81 15.60
C SER A 66 2.26 2.32 15.25
N HIS A 67 1.21 1.74 14.65
CA HIS A 67 1.25 0.34 14.21
C HIS A 67 2.43 0.16 13.24
N PRO A 68 3.19 -0.96 13.31
CA PRO A 68 4.42 -1.15 12.52
C PRO A 68 4.22 -1.05 11.00
N LEU A 69 3.00 -1.27 10.51
CA LEU A 69 2.63 -1.09 9.10
C LEU A 69 2.04 0.28 8.75
N GLY A 70 1.88 1.17 9.72
CA GLY A 70 1.27 2.50 9.57
C GLY A 70 -0.24 2.45 9.28
N VAL A 71 -0.92 1.35 9.65
CA VAL A 71 -2.37 1.22 9.45
C VAL A 71 -3.10 1.78 10.67
N LYS A 72 -4.21 2.47 10.43
CA LYS A 72 -5.08 3.05 11.46
C LYS A 72 -6.31 2.17 11.66
N PRO A 73 -6.92 2.15 12.87
CA PRO A 73 -8.17 1.45 13.09
C PRO A 73 -9.29 2.04 12.21
N SER A 74 -10.30 1.23 11.90
CA SER A 74 -11.42 1.61 11.02
C SER A 74 -12.17 2.86 11.49
N GLY A 75 -12.22 3.11 12.80
CA GLY A 75 -12.83 4.31 13.38
C GLY A 75 -12.18 5.63 12.93
N ASN A 76 -10.93 5.59 12.46
CA ASN A 76 -10.23 6.78 11.97
C ASN A 76 -10.56 7.08 10.49
N ALA A 77 -11.40 6.27 9.83
CA ALA A 77 -11.76 6.49 8.43
C ALA A 77 -12.48 7.84 8.21
N LEU A 78 -13.24 8.33 9.19
CA LEU A 78 -13.99 9.60 9.07
C LEU A 78 -13.08 10.84 9.00
N THR A 79 -11.90 10.78 9.61
CA THR A 79 -10.95 11.91 9.66
C THR A 79 -9.76 11.71 8.73
N ALA A 80 -9.65 10.54 8.10
CA ALA A 80 -8.53 10.21 7.23
C ALA A 80 -8.68 10.86 5.85
N VAL A 81 -7.65 11.59 5.42
CA VAL A 81 -7.52 12.09 4.04
C VAL A 81 -7.28 10.93 3.06
N HIS A 82 -6.67 9.84 3.53
CA HIS A 82 -6.31 8.69 2.71
C HIS A 82 -6.81 7.39 3.36
N SER A 83 -7.51 6.58 2.56
CA SER A 83 -7.90 5.22 2.94
C SER A 83 -6.83 4.22 2.47
N ILE A 84 -6.65 3.14 3.22
CA ILE A 84 -5.77 2.03 2.85
C ILE A 84 -6.40 1.12 1.77
N ARG A 85 -7.71 1.24 1.53
CA ARG A 85 -8.47 0.40 0.60
C ARG A 85 -7.87 0.31 -0.82
N PRO A 86 -7.38 1.40 -1.45
CA PRO A 86 -6.77 1.31 -2.78
C PRO A 86 -5.52 0.42 -2.83
N ALA A 87 -4.85 0.18 -1.70
CA ALA A 87 -3.65 -0.66 -1.65
C ALA A 87 -3.91 -2.16 -1.91
N ILE A 88 -5.18 -2.58 -1.98
CA ILE A 88 -5.59 -3.96 -2.29
C ILE A 88 -5.66 -4.19 -3.82
N GLY A 89 -5.55 -3.13 -4.63
CA GLY A 89 -5.62 -3.25 -6.08
C GLY A 89 -7.03 -3.62 -6.56
N SER A 90 -7.15 -4.64 -7.42
CA SER A 90 -8.43 -5.03 -8.03
C SER A 90 -9.50 -5.47 -7.04
N LEU A 91 -9.10 -6.00 -5.88
CA LEU A 91 -10.06 -6.40 -4.85
C LEU A 91 -10.66 -5.18 -4.11
N ALA A 92 -10.13 -3.97 -4.32
CA ALA A 92 -10.71 -2.75 -3.74
C ALA A 92 -12.14 -2.45 -4.27
N VAL A 93 -12.54 -3.08 -5.37
CA VAL A 93 -13.92 -3.05 -5.90
C VAL A 93 -14.90 -3.81 -5.00
N LEU A 94 -14.42 -4.85 -4.28
CA LEU A 94 -15.24 -5.67 -3.40
C LEU A 94 -15.50 -4.94 -2.08
N SER A 95 -16.70 -5.05 -1.52
CA SER A 95 -16.98 -4.52 -0.17
C SER A 95 -16.19 -5.29 0.90
N ASP A 96 -16.07 -4.73 2.10
CA ASP A 96 -15.30 -5.34 3.20
C ASP A 96 -15.84 -6.74 3.55
N GLU A 97 -17.17 -6.92 3.50
CA GLU A 97 -17.84 -8.20 3.77
C GLU A 97 -17.50 -9.26 2.72
N LEU A 98 -17.47 -8.88 1.44
CA LEU A 98 -17.12 -9.80 0.35
C LEU A 98 -15.64 -10.18 0.39
N ILE A 99 -14.76 -9.27 0.79
CA ILE A 99 -13.34 -9.58 1.01
C ILE A 99 -13.22 -10.59 2.15
N MET A 100 -13.90 -10.36 3.28
CA MET A 100 -13.87 -11.29 4.42
C MET A 100 -14.36 -12.69 4.04
N LEU A 101 -15.46 -12.79 3.29
CA LEU A 101 -15.99 -14.07 2.80
C LEU A 101 -15.02 -14.78 1.85
N LEU A 102 -14.33 -14.03 0.98
CA LEU A 102 -13.30 -14.59 0.10
C LEU A 102 -12.11 -15.13 0.90
N LEU A 103 -11.71 -14.42 1.95
CA LEU A 103 -10.61 -14.84 2.82
C LEU A 103 -10.97 -16.09 3.62
N GLU A 104 -12.22 -16.25 4.04
CA GLU A 104 -12.70 -17.43 4.76
C GLU A 104 -12.58 -18.72 3.92
N CYS A 105 -12.62 -18.60 2.59
CA CYS A 105 -12.46 -19.73 1.68
C CYS A 105 -10.99 -20.20 1.52
N LEU A 106 -10.02 -19.51 2.11
CA LEU A 106 -8.59 -19.79 1.97
C LEU A 106 -8.03 -20.52 3.19
N ASP A 107 -7.09 -21.43 2.97
CA ASP A 107 -6.34 -22.05 4.07
C ASP A 107 -5.49 -21.03 4.83
N SER A 108 -5.21 -21.32 6.11
CA SER A 108 -4.36 -20.52 7.00
C SER A 108 -3.00 -20.12 6.37
N THR A 109 -2.35 -21.05 5.65
CA THR A 109 -1.07 -20.77 4.98
C THR A 109 -1.23 -19.79 3.83
N SER A 110 -2.30 -19.94 3.05
CA SER A 110 -2.62 -19.05 1.93
C SER A 110 -2.98 -17.65 2.44
N LEU A 111 -3.70 -17.55 3.55
CA LEU A 111 -4.01 -16.29 4.22
C LEU A 111 -2.76 -15.54 4.67
N LEU A 112 -1.81 -16.23 5.31
CA LEU A 112 -0.55 -15.60 5.73
C LEU A 112 0.27 -15.09 4.53
N ARG A 113 0.33 -15.87 3.46
CA ARG A 113 1.03 -15.46 2.22
C ARG A 113 0.35 -14.28 1.56
N LEU A 114 -0.99 -14.26 1.52
CA LEU A 114 -1.77 -13.18 0.94
C LEU A 114 -1.65 -11.89 1.76
N GLY A 115 -1.72 -12.00 3.10
CA GLY A 115 -1.54 -10.88 4.01
C GLY A 115 -0.14 -10.25 3.92
N ALA A 116 0.88 -11.04 3.60
CA ALA A 116 2.24 -10.52 3.39
C ALA A 116 2.41 -9.71 2.09
N THR A 117 1.45 -9.73 1.16
CA THR A 117 1.56 -9.02 -0.12
C THR A 117 1.27 -7.52 -0.02
N CYS A 118 0.35 -7.11 0.87
CA CYS A 118 0.05 -5.69 1.07
C CYS A 118 -0.49 -5.38 2.48
N LYS A 119 -0.32 -4.13 2.91
CA LYS A 119 -0.70 -3.65 4.25
C LYS A 119 -2.20 -3.75 4.54
N ALA A 120 -3.04 -3.56 3.53
CA ALA A 120 -4.49 -3.67 3.67
C ALA A 120 -4.92 -5.14 3.85
N LEU A 121 -4.43 -6.06 3.02
CA LEU A 121 -4.70 -7.49 3.19
C LEU A 121 -4.13 -8.02 4.50
N TYR A 122 -2.98 -7.53 4.93
CA TYR A 122 -2.47 -7.83 6.27
C TYR A 122 -3.51 -7.49 7.36
N ALA A 123 -4.13 -6.31 7.29
CA ALA A 123 -5.15 -5.92 8.26
C ALA A 123 -6.38 -6.85 8.23
N PHE A 124 -6.91 -7.19 7.04
CA PHE A 124 -8.05 -8.12 6.91
C PHE A 124 -7.72 -9.53 7.40
N THR A 125 -6.56 -10.06 7.04
CA THR A 125 -6.12 -11.41 7.46
C THR A 125 -5.85 -11.53 8.96
N ARG A 126 -5.77 -10.41 9.71
CA ARG A 126 -5.64 -10.40 11.18
C ARG A 126 -6.97 -10.29 11.91
N ALA A 127 -8.11 -10.21 11.21
CA ALA A 127 -9.43 -10.14 11.83
C ALA A 127 -9.74 -11.41 12.63
N GLU A 128 -10.11 -11.27 13.92
CA GLU A 128 -10.35 -12.43 14.79
C GLU A 128 -11.49 -13.33 14.29
N GLU A 129 -12.55 -12.73 13.77
CA GLU A 129 -13.73 -13.45 13.27
C GLU A 129 -13.37 -14.42 12.13
N LEU A 130 -12.39 -14.07 11.29
CA LEU A 130 -11.87 -14.94 10.23
C LEU A 130 -11.25 -16.21 10.81
N TRP A 131 -10.43 -16.07 11.85
CA TRP A 131 -9.73 -17.20 12.47
C TRP A 131 -10.66 -18.06 13.32
N LYS A 132 -11.70 -17.47 13.93
CA LYS A 132 -12.75 -18.21 14.63
C LYS A 132 -13.54 -19.08 13.65
N ALA A 133 -13.94 -18.52 12.51
CA ALA A 133 -14.65 -19.27 11.47
C ALA A 133 -13.81 -20.45 10.93
N LEU A 134 -12.50 -20.29 10.82
CA LEU A 134 -11.61 -21.33 10.30
C LEU A 134 -11.31 -22.47 11.29
N PHE A 135 -11.41 -22.23 12.60
CA PHE A 135 -10.91 -23.17 13.62
C PHE A 135 -11.87 -23.51 14.77
N ILE A 136 -12.95 -22.77 14.99
CA ILE A 136 -13.79 -22.87 16.20
C ILE A 136 -15.26 -23.13 15.81
N GLU A 137 -15.51 -24.18 15.03
CA GLU A 137 -16.89 -24.61 14.71
C GLU A 137 -17.73 -24.87 15.98
#